data_AF-A0A0G1Y065-F1
#
_entry.id   AF-A0A0G1Y065-F1
#
_cell.length_a   1.000
_cell.length_b   1.000
_cell.length_c   1.000
_cell.angle_alpha   90.00
_cell.angle_beta   90.00
_cell.angle_gamma   90.00
#
_symmetry.space_group_name_H-M   'P 1'
#
loop_
_entity.id
_entity.type
_entity.pdbx_description
1 polymer ?
#
loop_
_entity_poly.entity_id
_entity_poly.type
_entity_poly.pdbx_seq_one_letter_code
_entity_poly.pdbx_strand_id
1 'polypeptide(L)'
;MSGMTILFTVLGFIGVIVVVVKLILGTKRHGHALNIVYASYTFQRLADAERRAVQAVASNILGRLADSPSTRARTLDQLDAHKRYSLYALALAELNIPPAGNSPFSWQHTSHPLATPANMQSVIESFERDNKTKLDFKL
;
A
#
# COMPACT_ATOMS: atom_id res chain seq x y z
N MET A 1 -23.83 -8.61 42.97
CA MET A 1 -23.82 -8.75 41.49
C MET A 1 -23.87 -10.24 41.17
N SER A 2 -24.78 -10.67 40.30
CA SER A 2 -24.93 -12.08 39.95
C SER A 2 -23.86 -12.51 38.94
N GLY A 3 -23.44 -13.78 38.97
CA GLY A 3 -22.46 -14.31 38.00
C GLY A 3 -22.87 -14.08 36.53
N MET A 4 -24.17 -13.99 36.27
CA MET A 4 -24.74 -13.68 34.96
C MET A 4 -24.42 -12.25 34.48
N THR A 5 -24.47 -11.25 35.38
CA THR A 5 -24.07 -9.86 35.05
C THR A 5 -22.58 -9.72 34.74
N ILE A 6 -21.72 -10.50 35.41
CA ILE A 6 -20.27 -10.52 35.15
C ILE A 6 -19.99 -11.12 33.76
N LEU A 7 -20.67 -12.23 33.41
CA LEU A 7 -20.52 -12.90 32.11
C LEU A 7 -20.89 -11.98 30.93
N PHE A 8 -22.03 -11.29 31.02
CA PHE A 8 -22.45 -10.35 29.96
C PHE A 8 -21.49 -9.16 29.81
N THR A 9 -20.92 -8.69 30.92
CA THR A 9 -19.94 -7.60 30.91
C THR A 9 -18.65 -8.02 30.19
N VAL A 10 -18.15 -9.23 30.47
CA VAL A 10 -16.95 -9.77 29.82
C VAL A 10 -17.19 -10.01 28.32
N LEU A 11 -18.34 -10.60 27.95
CA LEU A 11 -18.69 -10.81 26.54
C LEU A 11 -18.84 -9.48 25.77
N GLY A 12 -19.44 -8.47 26.39
CA GLY A 12 -19.53 -7.13 25.82
C GLY A 12 -18.15 -6.51 25.56
N PHE A 13 -17.22 -6.66 26.50
CA PHE A 13 -15.85 -6.16 26.35
C PHE A 13 -15.08 -6.85 25.22
N ILE A 14 -15.22 -8.18 25.10
CA ILE A 14 -14.64 -8.95 23.99
C ILE A 14 -15.23 -8.49 22.65
N GLY A 15 -16.54 -8.25 22.59
CA GLY A 15 -17.21 -7.74 21.39
C GLY A 15 -16.63 -6.39 20.93
N VAL A 16 -16.43 -5.46 21.85
CA VAL A 16 -15.82 -4.15 21.53
C VAL A 16 -14.39 -4.31 21.02
N ILE A 17 -13.57 -5.16 21.66
CA ILE A 17 -12.20 -5.43 21.20
C ILE A 17 -12.20 -5.96 19.77
N VAL A 18 -13.07 -6.92 19.44
CA VAL A 18 -13.15 -7.51 18.10
C VAL A 18 -13.52 -6.46 17.05
N VAL A 19 -14.46 -5.55 17.36
CA VAL A 19 -14.85 -4.46 16.45
C VAL A 19 -13.69 -3.50 16.23
N VAL A 20 -13.02 -3.06 17.30
CA VAL A 20 -11.87 -2.15 17.22
C VAL A 20 -10.74 -2.77 16.41
N VAL A 21 -10.40 -4.04 16.66
CA VAL A 21 -9.38 -4.78 15.89
C VAL A 21 -9.76 -4.85 14.40
N LYS A 22 -11.01 -5.16 14.07
CA LYS A 22 -11.48 -5.19 12.68
C LYS A 22 -11.38 -3.82 12.01
N LEU A 23 -11.74 -2.74 12.70
CA LEU A 23 -11.63 -1.38 12.18
C LEU A 23 -10.18 -1.00 11.91
N ILE A 24 -9.27 -1.27 12.85
CA ILE A 24 -7.83 -1.00 12.69
C ILE A 24 -7.24 -1.80 11.51
N LEU A 25 -7.61 -3.07 11.38
CA LEU A 25 -7.15 -3.89 10.25
C LEU A 25 -7.73 -3.38 8.92
N GLY A 26 -8.98 -2.91 8.91
CA GLY A 26 -9.63 -2.34 7.74
C GLY A 26 -8.97 -1.05 7.25
N THR A 27 -8.65 -0.13 8.18
CA THR A 27 -7.99 1.15 7.84
C THR A 27 -6.57 0.94 7.33
N LYS A 28 -5.78 0.05 7.95
CA LYS A 28 -4.44 -0.31 7.48
C LYS A 28 -4.46 -0.88 6.06
N ARG A 29 -5.42 -1.75 5.76
CA ARG A 29 -5.60 -2.31 4.41
C ARG A 29 -5.93 -1.21 3.40
N HIS A 30 -6.88 -0.32 3.73
CA HIS A 30 -7.24 0.80 2.84
C HIS A 30 -6.05 1.73 2.57
N GLY A 31 -5.25 2.03 3.60
CA GLY A 31 -4.04 2.84 3.45
C GLY A 31 -3.04 2.23 2.47
N HIS A 32 -2.87 0.91 2.48
CA HIS A 32 -1.98 0.21 1.56
C HIS A 32 -2.48 0.24 0.11
N ALA A 33 -3.78 0.04 -0.13
CA ALA A 33 -4.35 0.18 -1.47
C ALA A 33 -4.22 1.62 -2.00
N LEU A 34 -4.47 2.61 -1.15
CA LEU A 34 -4.31 4.02 -1.52
C LEU A 34 -2.84 4.35 -1.85
N ASN A 35 -1.88 3.81 -1.11
CA ASN A 35 -0.46 3.95 -1.45
C ASN A 35 -0.17 3.47 -2.88
N ILE A 36 -0.63 2.28 -3.24
CA ILE A 36 -0.40 1.69 -4.57
C ILE A 36 -1.03 2.57 -5.66
N VAL A 37 -2.29 2.95 -5.46
CA VAL A 37 -3.07 3.80 -6.37
C VAL A 37 -2.38 5.15 -6.58
N TYR A 38 -2.12 5.89 -5.49
CA TYR A 38 -1.48 7.20 -5.57
C TYR A 38 -0.04 7.12 -6.05
N ALA A 39 0.71 6.06 -5.71
CA ALA A 39 2.08 5.88 -6.21
C ALA A 39 2.09 5.64 -7.71
N SER A 40 1.20 4.81 -8.25
CA SER A 40 1.08 4.62 -9.70
C SER A 40 0.80 5.94 -10.42
N TYR A 41 -0.16 6.72 -9.91
CA TYR A 41 -0.55 8.00 -10.48
C TYR A 41 0.54 9.06 -10.35
N THR A 42 1.19 9.14 -9.19
CA THR A 42 2.26 10.11 -8.93
C THR A 42 3.48 9.79 -9.79
N PHE A 43 3.91 8.53 -9.81
CA PHE A 43 5.08 8.09 -10.56
C PHE A 43 4.97 8.39 -12.06
N GLN A 44 3.79 8.20 -12.66
CA GLN A 44 3.56 8.49 -14.08
C GLN A 44 3.69 9.98 -14.43
N ARG A 45 3.55 10.88 -13.46
CA ARG A 45 3.62 12.34 -13.67
C ARG A 45 4.98 12.94 -13.34
N LEU A 46 5.89 12.15 -12.76
CA LEU A 46 7.24 12.59 -12.43
C LEU A 46 8.10 12.78 -13.68
N ALA A 47 9.04 13.72 -13.60
CA ALA A 47 10.06 13.87 -14.64
C ALA A 47 10.95 12.61 -14.71
N ASP A 48 11.63 12.38 -15.84
CA ASP A 48 12.48 11.18 -16.01
C ASP A 48 13.58 11.07 -14.94
N ALA A 49 14.17 12.21 -14.55
CA ALA A 49 15.17 12.25 -13.49
C ALA A 49 14.61 11.78 -12.14
N GLU A 50 13.42 12.25 -11.76
CA GLU A 50 12.74 11.87 -10.53
C GLU A 50 12.28 10.41 -10.57
N ARG A 51 11.78 9.93 -11.71
CA ARG A 51 11.41 8.52 -11.89
C ARG A 51 12.60 7.59 -11.66
N ARG A 52 13.79 7.94 -12.19
CA ARG A 52 15.03 7.19 -11.95
C ARG A 52 15.43 7.22 -10.48
N ALA A 53 15.30 8.37 -9.81
CA ALA A 53 15.58 8.49 -8.38
C ALA A 53 14.65 7.58 -7.54
N VAL A 54 13.35 7.60 -7.83
CA VAL A 54 12.36 6.73 -7.18
C VAL A 54 12.68 5.25 -7.42
N GLN A 55 13.03 4.86 -8.65
CA GLN A 55 13.42 3.48 -8.96
C GLN A 55 14.69 3.04 -8.22
N ALA A 56 15.69 3.91 -8.14
CA ALA A 56 16.93 3.64 -7.41
C ALA A 56 16.67 3.45 -5.91
N VAL A 57 15.89 4.34 -5.29
CA VAL A 57 15.50 4.23 -3.88
C VAL A 57 14.65 2.99 -3.63
N ALA A 58 13.67 2.69 -4.49
CA ALA A 58 12.86 1.49 -4.38
C ALA A 58 13.67 0.19 -4.51
N SER A 59 14.74 0.19 -5.33
CA SER A 59 15.66 -0.95 -5.44
C SER A 59 16.44 -1.15 -4.15
N ASN A 60 16.90 -0.05 -3.54
CA ASN A 60 17.57 -0.09 -2.25
C ASN A 60 16.62 -0.60 -1.14
N ILE A 61 15.38 -0.11 -1.11
CA ILE A 61 14.33 -0.59 -0.18
C ILE A 61 14.11 -2.10 -0.36
N LEU A 62 13.96 -2.59 -1.60
CA LEU A 62 13.80 -4.02 -1.88
C LEU A 62 14.99 -4.84 -1.37
N GLY A 63 16.22 -4.35 -1.56
CA GLY A 63 17.43 -5.00 -1.04
C GLY A 63 17.46 -5.07 0.49
N ARG A 64 16.99 -4.01 1.18
CA ARG A 64 16.87 -3.95 2.65
C ARG A 64 15.79 -4.89 3.20
N LEU A 65 14.68 -5.05 2.49
CA LEU A 65 13.55 -5.92 2.86
C LEU A 65 13.75 -7.40 2.47
N ALA A 66 14.80 -7.72 1.71
CA ALA A 66 15.05 -9.08 1.25
C ALA A 66 15.62 -9.96 2.37
N ASP A 67 14.71 -10.49 3.19
CA ASP A 67 15.01 -11.49 4.23
C ASP A 67 15.35 -12.87 3.66
N SER A 68 14.96 -13.12 2.40
CA SER A 68 15.20 -14.38 1.69
C SER A 68 16.17 -14.21 0.51
N PRO A 69 17.08 -15.17 0.25
CA PRO A 69 17.91 -15.21 -0.95
C PRO A 69 17.10 -15.11 -2.25
N SER A 70 15.90 -15.72 -2.29
CA SER A 70 15.02 -15.69 -3.46
C SER A 70 14.39 -14.31 -3.70
N THR A 71 14.19 -13.51 -2.65
CA THR A 71 13.72 -12.13 -2.76
C THR A 71 14.85 -11.20 -3.17
N ARG A 72 16.07 -11.45 -2.67
CA ARG A 72 17.28 -10.68 -3.00
C ARG A 72 17.67 -10.82 -4.48
N ALA A 73 17.38 -11.97 -5.08
CA ALA A 73 17.60 -12.23 -6.50
C ALA A 73 16.56 -11.56 -7.43
N ARG A 74 15.44 -11.05 -6.89
CA ARG A 74 14.42 -10.39 -7.72
C ARG A 74 14.79 -8.94 -8.00
N THR A 75 14.66 -8.54 -9.26
CA THR A 75 14.72 -7.12 -9.64
C THR A 75 13.33 -6.47 -9.51
N LEU A 76 13.29 -5.15 -9.39
CA LEU A 76 12.02 -4.38 -9.33
C LEU A 76 11.08 -4.70 -10.49
N ASP A 77 11.62 -4.90 -11.69
CA ASP A 77 10.83 -5.14 -12.90
C ASP A 77 10.23 -6.54 -12.95
N GLN A 78 10.79 -7.49 -12.20
CA GLN A 78 10.26 -8.85 -12.04
C GLN A 78 9.13 -8.92 -11.01
N LEU A 79 8.86 -7.82 -10.29
CA LEU A 79 7.74 -7.75 -9.36
C LEU A 79 6.45 -7.42 -10.11
N ASP A 80 5.36 -8.06 -9.65
CA ASP A 80 4.00 -7.69 -10.02
C ASP A 80 3.79 -6.17 -9.82
N ALA A 81 3.00 -5.55 -10.70
CA ALA A 81 2.81 -4.10 -10.74
C ALA A 81 2.44 -3.52 -9.36
N HIS A 82 1.51 -4.16 -8.66
CA HIS A 82 1.08 -3.74 -7.32
C HIS A 82 2.21 -3.75 -6.28
N LYS A 83 3.09 -4.77 -6.28
CA LYS A 83 4.25 -4.83 -5.37
C LYS A 83 5.26 -3.74 -5.69
N ARG A 84 5.48 -3.50 -6.98
CA ARG A 84 6.36 -2.45 -7.47
C ARG A 84 5.86 -1.06 -7.05
N TYR A 85 4.58 -0.79 -7.24
CA TYR A 85 3.99 0.48 -6.83
C TYR A 85 3.91 0.63 -5.31
N SER A 86 3.78 -0.45 -4.54
CA SER A 86 3.93 -0.36 -3.09
C SER A 86 5.36 0.02 -2.68
N LEU A 87 6.39 -0.46 -3.37
CA LEU A 87 7.76 -0.03 -3.14
C LEU A 87 7.99 1.41 -3.59
N TYR A 88 7.38 1.82 -4.71
CA TYR A 88 7.42 3.21 -5.16
C TYR A 88 6.74 4.15 -4.17
N ALA A 89 5.63 3.76 -3.53
CA ALA A 89 5.00 4.57 -2.47
C ALA A 89 5.98 4.85 -1.32
N LEU A 90 6.74 3.84 -0.89
CA LEU A 90 7.77 4.02 0.13
C LEU A 90 8.93 4.89 -0.36
N ALA A 91 9.38 4.70 -1.59
CA ALA A 91 10.46 5.50 -2.16
C ALA A 91 10.06 6.97 -2.36
N LEU A 92 8.83 7.24 -2.79
CA LEU A 92 8.24 8.57 -2.88
C LEU A 92 8.18 9.24 -1.49
N ALA A 93 7.82 8.47 -0.46
CA ALA A 93 7.86 8.94 0.91
C ALA A 93 9.29 9.25 1.40
N GLU A 94 10.27 8.37 1.14
CA GLU A 94 11.69 8.61 1.49
C GLU A 94 12.25 9.84 0.75
N LEU A 95 11.81 10.10 -0.48
CA LEU A 95 12.19 11.26 -1.28
C LEU A 95 11.39 12.53 -0.96
N ASN A 96 10.47 12.50 0.01
CA ASN A 96 9.57 13.61 0.36
C ASN A 96 8.74 14.13 -0.83
N ILE A 97 8.42 13.28 -1.80
CA ILE A 97 7.58 13.63 -2.95
C ILE A 97 6.12 13.43 -2.53
N PRO A 98 5.26 14.47 -2.49
CA PRO A 98 3.88 14.32 -2.05
C PRO A 98 3.02 13.56 -3.08
N PRO A 99 1.90 12.92 -2.66
CA PRO A 99 0.95 12.31 -3.58
C PRO A 99 0.40 13.33 -4.58
N ALA A 100 0.35 12.96 -5.85
CA ALA A 100 -0.20 13.82 -6.88
C ALA A 100 -1.72 14.00 -6.74
N GLY A 101 -2.20 15.21 -7.07
CA GLY A 101 -3.63 15.53 -7.20
C GLY A 101 -4.28 15.96 -5.89
N ASN A 102 -3.90 17.13 -5.35
CA ASN A 102 -4.55 17.89 -4.27
C ASN A 102 -5.32 17.06 -3.22
N SER A 103 -4.75 15.92 -2.84
CA SER A 103 -5.41 14.96 -1.98
C SER A 103 -4.96 15.20 -0.56
N PRO A 104 -5.86 15.12 0.44
CA PRO A 104 -5.45 15.13 1.85
C PRO A 104 -4.70 13.84 2.24
N PHE A 105 -4.54 12.89 1.31
CA PHE A 105 -3.80 11.67 1.52
C PHE A 105 -2.32 11.93 1.78
N SER A 106 -1.79 11.27 2.81
CA SER A 106 -0.35 11.16 3.07
C SER A 106 0.09 9.71 2.89
N TRP A 107 1.34 9.52 2.45
CA TRP A 107 1.91 8.19 2.31
C TRP A 107 1.81 7.41 3.62
N GLN A 108 1.20 6.23 3.55
CA GLN A 108 1.00 5.39 4.71
C GLN A 108 2.22 4.49 4.90
N HIS A 109 2.83 4.51 6.08
CA HIS A 109 3.92 3.57 6.34
C HIS A 109 3.38 2.14 6.37
N THR A 110 3.94 1.25 5.54
CA THR A 110 3.53 -0.15 5.47
C THR A 110 4.69 -1.04 5.93
N SER A 111 4.48 -1.82 6.99
CA SER A 111 5.50 -2.74 7.54
C SER A 111 5.82 -3.91 6.60
N HIS A 112 4.88 -4.28 5.72
CA HIS A 112 5.03 -5.39 4.76
C HIS A 112 4.63 -4.93 3.35
N PRO A 113 5.46 -4.13 2.66
CA PRO A 113 5.12 -3.55 1.35
C PRO A 113 4.98 -4.59 0.22
N LEU A 114 5.47 -5.81 0.43
CA LEU A 114 5.35 -6.91 -0.53
C LEU A 114 4.13 -7.81 -0.27
N ALA A 115 3.43 -7.61 0.85
CA ALA A 115 2.27 -8.41 1.23
C ALA A 115 0.99 -7.78 0.66
N THR A 116 0.47 -8.36 -0.42
CA THR A 116 -0.79 -7.92 -1.02
C THR A 116 -1.96 -8.56 -0.27
N PRO A 117 -2.92 -7.78 0.28
CA PRO A 117 -4.16 -8.37 0.78
C PRO A 117 -4.92 -9.01 -0.39
N ALA A 118 -5.22 -10.31 -0.32
CA ALA A 118 -5.84 -11.08 -1.40
C ALA A 118 -7.16 -10.47 -1.93
N ASN A 119 -7.87 -9.72 -1.08
CA ASN A 119 -9.13 -9.06 -1.41
C ASN A 119 -8.97 -7.65 -2.04
N MET A 120 -7.75 -7.15 -2.20
CA MET A 120 -7.46 -5.84 -2.81
C MET A 120 -6.89 -5.95 -4.22
N GLN A 121 -6.51 -7.15 -4.64
CA GLN A 121 -6.00 -7.41 -5.98
C GLN A 121 -6.97 -6.93 -7.06
N SER A 122 -8.26 -7.25 -6.92
CA SER A 122 -9.30 -6.85 -7.87
C SER A 122 -9.53 -5.33 -7.95
N VAL A 123 -9.34 -4.61 -6.83
CA VAL A 123 -9.48 -3.15 -6.77
C VAL A 123 -8.27 -2.46 -7.41
N ILE A 124 -7.07 -3.02 -7.21
CA ILE A 124 -5.85 -2.52 -7.84
C ILE A 124 -5.93 -2.79 -9.35
N GLU A 125 -6.35 -3.98 -9.76
CA GLU A 125 -6.50 -4.36 -11.16
C GLU A 125 -7.58 -3.52 -11.88
N SER A 126 -8.71 -3.22 -11.23
CA SER A 126 -9.74 -2.36 -11.82
C SER A 126 -9.23 -0.93 -11.99
N PHE A 127 -8.52 -0.39 -11.00
CA PHE A 127 -7.95 0.95 -11.09
C PHE A 127 -6.86 1.03 -12.16
N GLU A 128 -5.95 0.06 -12.24
CA GLU A 128 -4.91 0.01 -13.28
C GLU A 128 -5.52 -0.08 -14.68
N ARG A 129 -6.60 -0.87 -14.84
CA ARG A 129 -7.35 -0.94 -16.10
C ARG A 129 -7.91 0.42 -16.46
N ASP A 130 -8.67 1.06 -15.57
CA ASP A 130 -9.31 2.36 -15.82
C ASP A 130 -8.30 3.48 -16.11
N ASN A 131 -7.14 3.46 -15.44
CA ASN A 131 -6.10 4.47 -15.63
C ASN A 131 -5.38 4.29 -16.98
N LYS A 132 -5.11 3.05 -17.40
CA LYS A 132 -4.62 2.78 -18.77
C LYS A 132 -5.60 3.30 -19.81
N THR A 133 -6.89 3.00 -19.67
CA THR A 133 -7.90 3.47 -20.61
C THR A 133 -7.93 5.01 -20.68
N LYS A 134 -7.83 5.71 -19.55
CA LYS A 134 -7.81 7.18 -19.53
C LYS A 134 -6.53 7.81 -20.10
N LEU A 135 -5.41 7.08 -20.09
CA LEU A 135 -4.16 7.52 -20.71
C LEU A 135 -4.17 7.33 -22.23
N ASP A 136 -4.78 6.25 -22.73
CA ASP A 136 -4.94 6.01 -24.17
C ASP A 136 -5.84 7.04 -24.86
N PHE A 137 -6.79 7.64 -24.14
CA PHE A 137 -7.64 8.74 -24.66
C PHE A 137 -6.95 10.12 -24.70
N LYS A 138 -5.68 10.23 -24.27
CA LYS A 138 -4.92 11.49 -24.26
C LYS A 138 -3.72 11.52 -25.22
N LEU A 139 -3.58 10.50 -26.07
CA LEU A 139 -2.68 10.49 -27.23
C LEU A 139 -3.44 10.97 -28.48
#